data_AF-A0A7Y8GNQ6-F1
#
_entry.id   AF-A0A7Y8GNQ6-F1
#
_cell.length_a   1.000
_cell.length_b   1.000
_cell.length_c   1.000
_cell.angle_alpha   90.00
_cell.angle_beta   90.00
_cell.angle_gamma   90.00
#
_symmetry.space_group_name_H-M   'P 1'
#
loop_
_entity.id
_entity.type
_entity.pdbx_description
1 polymer ?
#
loop_
_entity_poly.entity_id
_entity_poly.type
_entity_poly.pdbx_seq_one_letter_code
_entity_poly.pdbx_strand_id
1 'polypeptide(L)'
;MGIEFCPLADEVGKLTDWLAVAVGLLAAVGTIWVASSANRTSQRAAEIAEEAKGISQQQHLEAVNTREANARIIGRLLLHEVLGLPNRLRALEKLLESAIDGDSGWGALRLLNATGELSIPLLPNAERVEDRIHALPDMIGANLATMISHTRDLVDAAKRVKDAIVMHEARAIGTKTTYSYAGNPSKPGLLLEHLRYMSTLAPSFASEFRQFVLPGIVGEVAAE
;
A
#
# COMPACT_ATOMS: atom_id res chain seq x y z
N MET A 1 37.55 -92.89 -9.43
CA MET A 1 36.73 -91.67 -9.52
C MET A 1 36.95 -90.95 -8.20
N GLY A 2 37.79 -89.92 -8.23
CA GLY A 2 38.24 -89.23 -7.03
C GLY A 2 37.18 -88.27 -6.52
N ILE A 3 37.08 -88.16 -5.19
CA ILE A 3 36.61 -86.94 -4.53
C ILE A 3 37.55 -86.74 -3.35
N GLU A 4 38.33 -85.67 -3.46
CA GLU A 4 39.31 -85.17 -2.51
C GLU A 4 38.61 -84.75 -1.20
N PHE A 5 39.08 -85.26 -0.08
CA PHE A 5 38.77 -84.71 1.25
C PHE A 5 39.94 -83.82 1.67
N CYS A 6 39.73 -82.50 1.59
CA CYS A 6 40.67 -81.48 2.08
C CYS A 6 40.48 -81.27 3.59
N PRO A 7 41.49 -81.53 4.45
CA PRO A 7 41.36 -81.40 5.91
C PRO A 7 41.69 -79.99 6.43
N LEU A 8 41.67 -78.95 5.59
CA LEU A 8 42.09 -77.58 5.96
C LEU A 8 40.92 -76.61 6.28
N ALA A 9 39.67 -77.07 6.21
CA ALA A 9 38.50 -76.20 6.43
C ALA A 9 38.23 -75.89 7.92
N ASP A 10 38.60 -76.78 8.84
CA ASP A 10 38.18 -76.69 10.25
C ASP A 10 38.96 -75.65 11.07
N GLU A 11 40.24 -75.39 10.76
CA GLU A 11 41.03 -74.36 11.45
C GLU A 11 40.86 -72.96 10.86
N VAL A 12 40.63 -72.86 9.54
CA VAL A 12 40.33 -71.57 8.89
C VAL A 12 38.93 -71.08 9.27
N GLY A 13 37.95 -71.99 9.41
CA GLY A 13 36.58 -71.67 9.86
C GLY A 13 36.52 -71.04 11.25
N LYS A 14 37.33 -71.53 12.20
CA LYS A 14 37.35 -71.02 13.59
C LYS A 14 37.98 -69.63 13.72
N LEU A 15 39.01 -69.34 12.91
CA LEU A 15 39.67 -68.03 12.90
C LEU A 15 38.82 -66.99 12.14
N THR A 16 38.14 -67.41 11.07
CA THR A 16 37.20 -66.55 10.33
C THR A 16 35.94 -66.24 11.14
N ASP A 17 35.43 -67.16 11.96
CA ASP A 17 34.32 -66.89 12.89
C ASP A 17 34.69 -65.84 13.96
N TRP A 18 35.89 -65.92 14.55
CA TRP A 18 36.35 -64.90 15.51
C TRP A 18 36.61 -63.54 14.87
N LEU A 19 37.14 -63.52 13.64
CA LEU A 19 37.29 -62.30 12.84
C LEU A 19 35.94 -61.69 12.48
N ALA A 20 34.93 -62.49 12.14
CA ALA A 20 33.58 -62.02 11.86
C ALA A 20 32.93 -61.39 13.09
N VAL A 21 33.11 -61.98 14.27
CA VAL A 21 32.65 -61.41 15.55
C VAL A 21 33.39 -60.10 15.86
N ALA A 22 34.71 -60.04 15.67
CA ALA A 22 35.50 -58.83 15.92
C ALA A 22 35.15 -57.67 14.96
N VAL A 23 34.96 -57.96 13.67
CA VAL A 23 34.51 -56.99 12.66
C VAL A 23 33.08 -56.53 12.95
N GLY A 24 32.19 -57.44 13.36
CA GLY A 24 30.83 -57.11 13.78
C GLY A 24 30.79 -56.18 15.01
N LEU A 25 31.66 -56.41 16.00
CA LEU A 25 31.77 -55.58 17.20
C LEU A 25 32.31 -54.18 16.88
N LEU A 26 33.33 -54.08 16.03
CA LEU A 26 33.86 -52.79 15.56
C LEU A 26 32.83 -52.03 14.73
N ALA A 27 32.08 -52.71 13.86
CA ALA A 27 30.99 -52.10 13.11
C ALA A 27 29.89 -51.58 14.04
N ALA A 28 29.50 -52.35 15.07
CA ALA A 28 28.51 -51.94 16.05
C ALA A 28 28.96 -50.73 16.88
N VAL A 29 30.22 -50.70 17.32
CA VAL A 29 30.78 -49.53 18.04
C VAL A 29 30.82 -48.30 17.12
N GLY A 30 31.20 -48.50 15.85
CA GLY A 30 31.20 -47.44 14.85
C GLY A 30 29.81 -46.85 14.60
N THR A 31 28.78 -47.69 14.45
CA THR A 31 27.39 -47.23 14.25
C THR A 31 26.82 -46.54 15.48
N ILE A 32 27.12 -47.03 16.69
CA ILE A 32 26.71 -46.38 17.95
C ILE A 32 27.37 -45.00 18.08
N TRP A 33 28.64 -44.87 17.75
CA TRP A 33 29.36 -43.60 17.82
C TRP A 33 28.83 -42.58 16.80
N VAL A 34 28.60 -43.00 15.55
CA VAL A 34 28.00 -42.14 14.52
C VAL A 34 26.57 -41.73 14.90
N ALA A 35 25.75 -42.67 15.41
CA ALA A 35 24.41 -42.36 15.87
C ALA A 35 24.41 -41.38 17.05
N SER A 36 25.34 -41.55 18.00
CA SER A 36 25.52 -40.63 19.13
C SER A 36 25.96 -39.23 18.69
N SER A 37 26.92 -39.15 17.77
CA SER A 37 27.39 -37.88 17.20
C SER A 37 26.28 -37.18 16.40
N ALA A 38 25.54 -37.93 15.59
CA ALA A 38 24.40 -37.42 14.83
C ALA A 38 23.32 -36.89 15.78
N ASN A 39 22.98 -37.63 16.84
CA ASN A 39 21.99 -37.21 17.82
C ASN A 39 22.40 -35.91 18.55
N ARG A 40 23.69 -35.77 18.91
CA ARG A 40 24.23 -34.52 19.47
C ARG A 40 24.16 -33.34 18.50
N THR A 41 24.47 -33.57 17.21
CA THR A 41 24.37 -32.52 16.19
C THR A 41 22.91 -32.15 15.91
N SER A 42 21.99 -33.12 15.88
CA SER A 42 20.55 -32.87 15.72
C SER A 42 19.96 -32.09 16.89
N GLN A 43 20.35 -32.39 18.13
CA GLN A 43 19.91 -31.63 19.31
C GLN A 43 20.42 -30.18 19.27
N ARG A 44 21.69 -29.96 18.92
CA ARG A 44 22.24 -28.60 18.76
C ARG A 44 21.61 -27.84 17.59
N ALA A 45 21.32 -28.52 16.49
CA ALA A 45 20.62 -27.92 15.36
C ALA A 45 19.17 -27.55 15.72
N ALA A 46 18.50 -28.36 16.55
CA ALA A 46 17.17 -28.07 17.05
C ALA A 46 17.17 -26.86 18.01
N GLU A 47 18.13 -26.77 18.93
CA GLU A 47 18.29 -25.60 19.83
C GLU A 47 18.58 -24.31 19.04
N ILE A 48 19.47 -24.37 18.04
CA ILE A 48 19.78 -23.21 17.18
C ILE A 48 18.56 -22.83 16.33
N ALA A 49 17.78 -23.80 15.84
CA ALA A 49 16.54 -23.53 15.10
C ALA A 49 15.46 -22.90 15.99
N GLU A 50 15.38 -23.30 17.26
CA GLU A 50 14.47 -22.71 18.24
C GLU A 50 14.88 -21.28 18.61
N GLU A 51 16.17 -21.03 18.82
CA GLU A 51 16.73 -19.69 19.06
C GLU A 51 16.56 -18.78 17.83
N ALA A 52 16.85 -19.28 16.63
CA ALA A 52 16.63 -18.55 15.38
C ALA A 52 15.14 -18.26 15.15
N LYS A 53 14.25 -19.17 15.51
CA LYS A 53 12.80 -18.93 15.48
C LYS A 53 12.42 -17.82 16.45
N GLY A 54 12.94 -17.83 17.68
CA GLY A 54 12.75 -16.75 18.66
C GLY A 54 13.20 -15.38 18.14
N ILE A 55 14.41 -15.31 17.56
CA ILE A 55 14.95 -14.08 16.97
C ILE A 55 14.11 -13.63 15.77
N SER A 56 13.71 -14.56 14.88
CA SER A 56 12.88 -14.23 13.71
C SER A 56 11.49 -13.71 14.10
N GLN A 57 10.90 -14.24 15.17
CA GLN A 57 9.63 -13.77 15.70
C GLN A 57 9.76 -12.38 16.29
N GLN A 58 10.83 -12.12 17.06
CA GLN A 58 11.12 -10.78 17.59
C GLN A 58 11.32 -9.77 16.47
N GLN A 59 12.14 -10.07 15.46
CA GLN A 59 12.36 -9.21 14.30
C GLN A 59 11.07 -8.95 13.51
N HIS A 60 10.20 -9.96 13.38
CA HIS A 60 8.92 -9.80 12.72
C HIS A 60 8.01 -8.84 13.50
N LEU A 61 7.92 -8.99 14.83
CA LEU A 61 7.13 -8.10 15.68
C LEU A 61 7.67 -6.66 15.67
N GLU A 62 8.98 -6.46 15.73
CA GLU A 62 9.61 -5.15 15.64
C GLU A 62 9.36 -4.49 14.28
N ALA A 63 9.44 -5.25 13.19
CA ALA A 63 9.16 -4.78 11.84
C ALA A 63 7.69 -4.36 11.70
N VAL A 64 6.76 -5.14 12.23
CA VAL A 64 5.32 -4.82 12.24
C VAL A 64 5.06 -3.55 13.06
N ASN A 65 5.60 -3.46 14.28
CA ASN A 65 5.45 -2.28 15.14
C ASN A 65 6.00 -1.01 14.48
N THR A 66 7.16 -1.11 13.83
CA THR A 66 7.77 0.03 13.12
C THR A 66 6.92 0.46 11.92
N ARG A 67 6.38 -0.51 11.17
CA ARG A 67 5.47 -0.23 10.05
C ARG A 67 4.20 0.47 10.54
N GLU A 68 3.58 -0.02 11.60
CA GLU A 68 2.38 0.59 12.19
C GLU A 68 2.65 2.02 12.71
N ALA A 69 3.77 2.24 13.41
CA ALA A 69 4.15 3.56 13.90
C ALA A 69 4.34 4.55 12.74
N ASN A 70 5.05 4.15 11.68
CA ASN A 70 5.24 4.96 10.49
C ASN A 70 3.91 5.24 9.77
N ALA A 71 3.03 4.24 9.66
CA ALA A 71 1.70 4.38 9.07
C ALA A 71 0.87 5.42 9.83
N ARG A 72 0.90 5.41 11.16
CA ARG A 72 0.19 6.37 12.00
C ARG A 72 0.75 7.79 11.86
N ILE A 73 2.07 7.94 11.75
CA ILE A 73 2.70 9.26 11.55
C ILE A 73 2.25 9.86 10.21
N ILE A 74 2.33 9.08 9.13
CA ILE A 74 1.85 9.50 7.80
C ILE A 74 0.35 9.81 7.86
N GLY A 75 -0.43 8.93 8.50
CA GLY A 75 -1.87 9.14 8.69
C GLY A 75 -2.19 10.46 9.38
N ARG A 76 -1.49 10.80 10.47
CA ARG A 76 -1.68 12.06 11.20
C ARG A 76 -1.29 13.29 10.37
N LEU A 77 -0.22 13.21 9.58
CA LEU A 77 0.19 14.28 8.68
C LEU A 77 -0.87 14.58 7.61
N LEU A 78 -1.53 13.55 7.10
CA LEU A 78 -2.54 13.67 6.04
C LEU A 78 -3.96 13.91 6.57
N LEU A 79 -4.18 13.75 7.88
CA LEU A 79 -5.52 13.72 8.48
C LEU A 79 -6.35 14.96 8.13
N HIS A 80 -5.79 16.15 8.33
CA HIS A 80 -6.54 17.40 8.08
C HIS A 80 -6.93 17.55 6.60
N GLU A 81 -6.03 17.16 5.70
CA GLU A 81 -6.23 17.26 4.26
C GLU A 81 -7.31 16.27 3.78
N VAL A 82 -7.21 15.01 4.18
CA VAL A 82 -8.18 13.96 3.82
C VAL A 82 -9.57 14.26 4.41
N LEU A 83 -9.65 14.74 5.65
CA LEU A 83 -10.93 15.11 6.28
C LEU A 83 -11.56 16.38 5.68
N GLY A 84 -10.75 17.31 5.19
CA GLY A 84 -11.22 18.54 4.54
C GLY A 84 -11.72 18.31 3.11
N LEU A 85 -11.24 17.24 2.45
CA LEU A 85 -11.51 16.96 1.04
C LEU A 85 -13.00 16.92 0.68
N PRO A 86 -13.90 16.23 1.41
CA PRO A 86 -15.32 16.18 1.03
C PRO A 86 -15.98 17.55 0.98
N ASN A 87 -15.65 18.43 1.93
CA ASN A 87 -16.21 19.78 1.97
C ASN A 87 -15.65 20.65 0.84
N ARG A 88 -14.35 20.51 0.54
CA ARG A 88 -13.71 21.21 -0.57
C ARG A 88 -14.29 20.79 -1.92
N LEU A 89 -14.50 19.48 -2.14
CA LEU A 89 -15.13 18.96 -3.36
C LEU A 89 -16.56 19.49 -3.54
N ARG A 90 -17.40 19.46 -2.50
CA ARG A 90 -18.76 20.01 -2.55
C ARG A 90 -18.79 21.52 -2.82
N ALA A 91 -17.85 22.27 -2.29
CA ALA A 91 -17.75 23.71 -2.55
C ALA A 91 -17.41 23.97 -4.03
N LEU A 92 -16.44 23.22 -4.57
CA LEU A 92 -16.05 23.28 -5.98
C LEU A 92 -17.18 22.82 -6.91
N GLU A 93 -17.95 21.82 -6.50
CA GLU A 93 -19.12 21.32 -7.24
C GLU A 93 -20.16 22.42 -7.42
N LYS A 94 -20.55 23.10 -6.33
CA LYS A 94 -21.49 24.24 -6.39
C LYS A 94 -20.95 25.39 -7.24
N LEU A 95 -19.66 25.69 -7.13
CA LEU A 95 -19.03 26.74 -7.93
C LEU A 95 -19.09 26.40 -9.42
N LEU A 96 -18.73 25.17 -9.79
CA LEU A 96 -18.72 24.72 -11.18
C LEU A 96 -20.13 24.59 -11.76
N GLU A 97 -21.08 24.05 -11.01
CA GLU A 97 -22.49 23.98 -11.39
C GLU A 97 -23.06 25.37 -11.67
N SER A 98 -22.84 26.33 -10.77
CA SER A 98 -23.28 27.73 -10.96
C SER A 98 -22.63 28.44 -12.15
N ALA A 99 -21.46 27.95 -12.59
CA ALA A 99 -20.76 28.47 -13.75
C ALA A 99 -21.30 27.87 -15.07
N ILE A 100 -21.77 26.63 -15.04
CA ILE A 100 -22.31 25.91 -16.21
C ILE A 100 -23.77 26.33 -16.47
N ASP A 101 -24.60 26.43 -15.43
CA ASP A 101 -26.03 26.77 -15.55
C ASP A 101 -26.27 28.25 -15.87
N GLY A 102 -25.22 29.08 -15.83
CA GLY A 102 -25.33 30.52 -16.03
C GLY A 102 -25.62 30.93 -17.48
N ASP A 103 -26.90 31.17 -17.81
CA ASP A 103 -27.43 31.64 -19.11
C ASP A 103 -27.01 33.08 -19.51
N SER A 104 -25.92 33.62 -18.96
CA SER A 104 -25.50 35.01 -19.16
C SER A 104 -24.07 35.11 -19.68
N GLY A 105 -23.72 36.22 -20.35
CA GLY A 105 -22.37 36.49 -20.85
C GLY A 105 -21.23 36.48 -19.80
N TRP A 106 -21.56 36.28 -18.52
CA TRP A 106 -20.62 36.07 -17.42
C TRP A 106 -20.27 34.58 -17.18
N GLY A 107 -20.90 33.64 -17.88
CA GLY A 107 -20.67 32.20 -17.71
C GLY A 107 -19.21 31.79 -17.91
N ALA A 108 -18.54 32.34 -18.92
CA ALA A 108 -17.13 32.07 -19.17
C ALA A 108 -16.20 32.63 -18.07
N LEU A 109 -16.52 33.78 -17.47
CA LEU A 109 -15.74 34.32 -16.35
C LEU A 109 -15.94 33.49 -15.08
N ARG A 110 -17.17 33.07 -14.79
CA ARG A 110 -17.45 32.17 -13.67
C ARG A 110 -16.77 30.82 -13.84
N LEU A 111 -16.79 30.29 -15.07
CA LEU A 111 -16.09 29.05 -15.41
C LEU A 111 -14.58 29.21 -15.27
N LEU A 112 -14.01 30.35 -15.64
CA LEU A 112 -12.59 30.67 -15.44
C LEU A 112 -12.21 30.65 -13.96
N ASN A 113 -13.04 31.25 -13.10
CA ASN A 113 -12.80 31.28 -11.67
C ASN A 113 -12.94 29.87 -11.06
N ALA A 114 -14.02 29.15 -11.37
CA ALA A 114 -14.27 27.80 -10.86
C ALA A 114 -13.18 26.81 -11.28
N THR A 115 -12.78 26.83 -12.55
CA THR A 115 -11.67 26.00 -13.05
C THR A 115 -10.31 26.46 -12.52
N GLY A 116 -10.15 27.76 -12.25
CA GLY A 116 -8.98 28.31 -11.56
C GLY A 116 -8.80 27.72 -10.16
N GLU A 117 -9.86 27.69 -9.35
CA GLU A 117 -9.86 27.08 -8.02
C GLU A 117 -9.63 25.56 -8.07
N LEU A 118 -10.28 24.87 -9.02
CA LEU A 118 -10.13 23.43 -9.21
C LEU A 118 -8.76 23.04 -9.79
N SER A 119 -8.01 23.98 -10.38
CA SER A 119 -6.63 23.75 -10.86
C SER A 119 -5.61 23.69 -9.71
N ILE A 120 -6.00 24.03 -8.48
CA ILE A 120 -5.14 23.93 -7.30
C ILE A 120 -5.20 22.48 -6.79
N PRO A 121 -4.05 21.82 -6.52
CA PRO A 121 -4.02 20.47 -5.97
C PRO A 121 -4.95 20.31 -4.77
N LEU A 122 -5.76 19.25 -4.80
CA LEU A 122 -6.73 18.96 -3.74
C LEU A 122 -6.10 18.25 -2.55
N LEU A 123 -5.05 17.46 -2.81
CA LEU A 123 -4.31 16.66 -1.83
C LEU A 123 -2.78 16.91 -1.92
N PRO A 124 -2.31 18.16 -1.81
CA PRO A 124 -0.90 18.49 -2.04
C PRO A 124 0.08 17.77 -1.11
N ASN A 125 -0.32 17.43 0.13
CA ASN A 125 0.55 16.69 1.04
C ASN A 125 0.52 15.19 0.76
N ALA A 126 -0.65 14.62 0.44
CA ALA A 126 -0.76 13.22 0.04
C ALA A 126 0.08 12.93 -1.21
N GLU A 127 0.06 13.83 -2.19
CA GLU A 127 0.90 13.74 -3.39
C GLU A 127 2.40 13.76 -3.07
N ARG A 128 2.83 14.51 -2.05
CA ARG A 128 4.25 14.58 -1.63
C ARG A 128 4.74 13.33 -0.92
N VAL A 129 3.83 12.50 -0.39
CA VAL A 129 4.16 11.26 0.32
C VAL A 129 3.69 10.02 -0.44
N GLU A 130 3.43 10.15 -1.74
CA GLU A 130 2.97 9.08 -2.63
C GLU A 130 3.92 7.87 -2.59
N ASP A 131 5.22 8.11 -2.54
CA ASP A 131 6.26 7.08 -2.42
C ASP A 131 6.15 6.27 -1.12
N ARG A 132 5.51 6.82 -0.09
CA ARG A 132 5.40 6.23 1.25
C ARG A 132 4.01 5.67 1.56
N ILE A 133 3.04 5.75 0.65
CA ILE A 133 1.69 5.23 0.90
C ILE A 133 1.66 3.71 1.11
N HIS A 134 2.66 2.98 0.62
CA HIS A 134 2.84 1.54 0.86
C HIS A 134 3.07 1.19 2.34
N ALA A 135 3.45 2.18 3.16
CA ALA A 135 3.56 2.02 4.60
C ALA A 135 2.19 2.01 5.31
N LEU A 136 1.14 2.55 4.67
CA LEU A 136 -0.23 2.51 5.19
C LEU A 136 -0.81 1.08 5.09
N PRO A 137 -1.87 0.77 5.85
CA PRO A 137 -2.63 -0.48 5.66
C PRO A 137 -3.13 -0.59 4.21
N ASP A 138 -3.11 -1.79 3.65
CA ASP A 138 -3.34 -2.03 2.21
C ASP A 138 -4.59 -1.32 1.68
N MET A 139 -5.73 -1.44 2.37
CA MET A 139 -6.98 -0.77 1.99
C MET A 139 -6.88 0.76 2.03
N ILE A 140 -6.27 1.32 3.08
CA ILE A 140 -6.13 2.77 3.24
C ILE A 140 -5.16 3.34 2.21
N GLY A 141 -4.03 2.66 1.97
CA GLY A 141 -3.04 3.03 0.97
C GLY A 141 -3.63 2.99 -0.45
N ALA A 142 -4.35 1.92 -0.81
CA ALA A 142 -4.99 1.77 -2.11
C ALA A 142 -6.09 2.83 -2.35
N ASN A 143 -6.93 3.09 -1.35
CA ASN A 143 -7.96 4.12 -1.43
C ASN A 143 -7.33 5.51 -1.55
N LEU A 144 -6.27 5.81 -0.78
CA LEU A 144 -5.54 7.08 -0.89
C LEU A 144 -4.91 7.27 -2.28
N ALA A 145 -4.28 6.23 -2.83
CA ALA A 145 -3.72 6.25 -4.19
C ALA A 145 -4.80 6.55 -5.23
N THR A 146 -5.97 5.92 -5.09
CA THR A 146 -7.14 6.15 -5.96
C THR A 146 -7.61 7.60 -5.88
N MET A 147 -7.69 8.16 -4.66
CA MET A 147 -8.06 9.56 -4.47
C MET A 147 -7.02 10.51 -5.09
N ILE A 148 -5.72 10.27 -4.88
CA ILE A 148 -4.64 11.05 -5.50
C ILE A 148 -4.80 11.05 -7.02
N SER A 149 -4.94 9.88 -7.64
CA SER A 149 -5.10 9.74 -9.09
C SER A 149 -6.28 10.56 -9.61
N HIS A 150 -7.47 10.41 -9.02
CA HIS A 150 -8.64 11.16 -9.46
C HIS A 150 -8.52 12.66 -9.24
N THR A 151 -7.88 13.10 -8.14
CA THR A 151 -7.67 14.53 -7.91
C THR A 151 -6.70 15.15 -8.93
N ARG A 152 -5.68 14.42 -9.37
CA ARG A 152 -4.79 14.83 -10.47
C ARG A 152 -5.54 14.95 -11.79
N ASP A 153 -6.35 13.95 -12.12
CA ASP A 153 -7.19 13.97 -13.32
C ASP A 153 -8.16 15.15 -13.32
N LEU A 154 -8.79 15.46 -12.18
CA LEU A 154 -9.67 16.61 -12.02
C LEU A 154 -8.91 17.93 -12.22
N VAL A 155 -7.74 18.08 -11.60
CA VAL A 155 -6.89 19.26 -11.74
C VAL A 155 -6.48 19.47 -13.20
N ASP A 156 -6.07 18.40 -13.88
CA ASP A 156 -5.63 18.49 -15.28
C ASP A 156 -6.80 18.72 -16.24
N ALA A 157 -7.97 18.12 -15.99
CA ALA A 157 -9.18 18.41 -16.73
C ALA A 157 -9.62 19.88 -16.53
N ALA A 158 -9.54 20.40 -15.30
CA ALA A 158 -9.83 21.80 -14.99
C ALA A 158 -8.89 22.76 -15.72
N LYS A 159 -7.58 22.49 -15.73
CA LYS A 159 -6.61 23.27 -16.52
C LYS A 159 -6.96 23.29 -18.00
N ARG A 160 -7.30 22.15 -18.60
CA ARG A 160 -7.71 22.09 -20.02
C ARG A 160 -8.98 22.89 -20.32
N VAL A 161 -9.94 22.91 -19.39
CA VAL A 161 -11.14 23.76 -19.54
C VAL A 161 -10.76 25.23 -19.40
N LYS A 162 -9.91 25.57 -18.43
CA LYS A 162 -9.40 26.93 -18.19
C LYS A 162 -8.66 27.48 -19.40
N ASP A 163 -7.76 26.69 -19.99
CA ASP A 163 -6.95 27.07 -21.15
C ASP A 163 -7.79 27.29 -22.42
N ALA A 164 -8.99 26.70 -22.48
CA ALA A 164 -9.93 26.91 -23.58
C ALA A 164 -10.80 28.17 -23.42
N ILE A 165 -10.61 28.94 -22.35
CA ILE A 165 -11.29 30.23 -22.13
C ILE A 165 -10.43 31.34 -22.71
N VAL A 166 -11.01 32.10 -23.64
CA VAL A 166 -10.36 33.21 -24.34
C VAL A 166 -10.86 34.52 -23.75
N MET A 167 -9.91 35.39 -23.39
CA MET A 167 -10.17 36.78 -23.00
C MET A 167 -10.19 37.65 -24.25
N HIS A 168 -11.25 38.43 -24.43
CA HIS A 168 -11.35 39.43 -25.49
C HIS A 168 -11.15 40.81 -24.87
N GLU A 169 -10.05 41.46 -25.24
CA GLU A 169 -9.74 42.81 -24.79
C GLU A 169 -10.76 43.82 -25.32
N ALA A 170 -11.08 44.81 -24.48
CA ALA A 170 -11.93 45.92 -24.84
C ALA A 170 -11.28 46.75 -25.96
N ARG A 171 -11.84 46.70 -27.17
CA ARG A 171 -11.31 47.43 -28.34
C ARG A 171 -11.62 48.92 -28.35
N ALA A 172 -12.51 49.39 -27.47
CA ALA A 172 -12.91 50.79 -27.39
C ALA A 172 -13.08 51.26 -25.94
N ILE A 173 -12.82 52.55 -25.69
CA ILE A 173 -13.05 53.21 -24.39
C ILE A 173 -14.52 53.02 -24.00
N GLY A 174 -14.77 52.39 -22.84
CA GLY A 174 -16.11 52.10 -22.33
C GLY A 174 -16.65 50.69 -22.61
N THR A 175 -15.94 49.86 -23.40
CA THR A 175 -16.28 48.44 -23.56
C THR A 175 -15.68 47.60 -22.43
N LYS A 176 -16.41 46.60 -21.93
CA LYS A 176 -15.94 45.68 -20.87
C LYS A 176 -15.15 44.54 -21.50
N THR A 177 -14.11 44.07 -20.81
CA THR A 177 -13.45 42.80 -21.12
C THR A 177 -14.48 41.67 -21.08
N THR A 178 -14.58 40.89 -22.15
CA THR A 178 -15.47 39.73 -22.23
C THR A 178 -14.66 38.44 -22.27
N TYR A 179 -15.28 37.36 -21.81
CA TYR A 179 -14.70 36.03 -21.82
C TYR A 179 -15.58 35.13 -22.67
N SER A 180 -14.99 34.26 -23.47
CA SER A 180 -15.71 33.24 -24.22
C SER A 180 -15.04 31.89 -24.06
N TYR A 181 -15.84 30.84 -23.94
CA TYR A 181 -15.33 29.48 -23.98
C TYR A 181 -15.23 29.02 -25.45
N ALA A 182 -14.02 28.69 -25.90
CA ALA A 182 -13.74 28.23 -27.26
C ALA A 182 -13.53 26.70 -27.36
N GLY A 183 -13.70 25.99 -26.24
CA GLY A 183 -13.55 24.53 -26.19
C GLY A 183 -14.81 23.76 -26.55
N ASN A 184 -14.75 22.43 -26.36
CA ASN A 184 -15.92 21.56 -26.55
C ASN A 184 -16.94 21.80 -25.42
N PRO A 185 -18.20 22.17 -25.73
CA PRO A 185 -19.21 22.55 -24.74
C PRO A 185 -19.56 21.45 -23.73
N SER A 186 -19.29 20.19 -24.04
CA SER A 186 -19.52 19.07 -23.12
C SER A 186 -18.44 18.95 -22.02
N LYS A 187 -17.25 19.52 -22.22
CA LYS A 187 -16.11 19.33 -21.28
C LYS A 187 -16.37 19.87 -19.87
N PRO A 188 -16.96 21.07 -19.67
CA PRO A 188 -17.34 21.51 -18.33
C PRO A 188 -18.34 20.57 -17.65
N GLY A 189 -19.30 20.03 -18.40
CA GLY A 189 -20.26 19.05 -17.88
C GLY A 189 -19.59 17.75 -17.43
N LEU A 190 -18.69 17.19 -18.26
CA LEU A 190 -17.90 16.00 -17.89
C LEU A 190 -17.01 16.23 -16.67
N LEU A 191 -16.42 17.43 -16.54
CA LEU A 191 -15.65 17.83 -15.37
C LEU A 191 -16.53 17.87 -14.11
N LEU A 192 -17.76 18.39 -14.22
CA LEU A 192 -18.73 18.40 -13.12
C LEU A 192 -19.17 16.98 -12.74
N GLU A 193 -19.40 16.09 -13.71
CA GLU A 193 -19.73 14.69 -13.45
C GLU A 193 -18.61 13.96 -12.71
N HIS A 194 -17.35 14.15 -13.13
CA HIS A 194 -16.19 13.57 -12.45
C HIS A 194 -16.04 14.14 -11.03
N LEU A 195 -16.27 15.44 -10.86
CA LEU A 195 -16.23 16.08 -9.55
C LEU A 195 -17.33 15.53 -8.61
N ARG A 196 -18.55 15.34 -9.12
CA ARG A 196 -19.66 14.71 -8.40
C ARG A 196 -19.35 13.29 -7.99
N TYR A 197 -18.78 12.49 -8.90
CA TYR A 197 -18.33 11.14 -8.58
C TYR A 197 -17.35 11.15 -7.39
N MET A 198 -16.35 12.04 -7.42
CA MET A 198 -15.41 12.20 -6.31
C MET A 198 -16.07 12.69 -5.01
N SER A 199 -17.04 13.61 -5.09
CA SER A 199 -17.84 14.06 -3.94
C SER A 199 -18.61 12.91 -3.27
N THR A 200 -18.96 11.84 -4.01
CA THR A 200 -19.62 10.66 -3.44
C THR A 200 -18.66 9.71 -2.74
N LEU A 201 -17.41 9.58 -3.22
CA LEU A 201 -16.40 8.68 -2.65
C LEU A 201 -15.67 9.28 -1.45
N ALA A 202 -15.40 10.58 -1.48
CA ALA A 202 -14.57 11.22 -0.45
C ALA A 202 -15.10 11.08 1.00
N PRO A 203 -16.42 11.16 1.29
CA PRO A 203 -16.92 11.04 2.65
C PRO A 203 -16.66 9.68 3.30
N SER A 204 -16.85 8.57 2.57
CA SER A 204 -16.61 7.22 3.11
C SER A 204 -15.13 7.02 3.41
N PHE A 205 -14.26 7.38 2.45
CA PHE A 205 -12.83 7.30 2.64
C PHE A 205 -12.35 8.18 3.81
N ALA A 206 -12.84 9.41 3.93
CA ALA A 206 -12.48 10.29 5.04
C ALA A 206 -12.88 9.71 6.41
N SER A 207 -14.01 9.02 6.48
CA SER A 207 -14.46 8.32 7.69
C SER A 207 -13.53 7.14 8.04
N GLU A 208 -13.23 6.27 7.08
CA GLU A 208 -12.30 5.14 7.26
C GLU A 208 -10.90 5.62 7.66
N PHE A 209 -10.41 6.66 6.99
CA PHE A 209 -9.12 7.27 7.29
C PHE A 209 -9.09 7.85 8.71
N ARG A 210 -10.16 8.50 9.16
CA ARG A 210 -10.30 8.99 10.54
C ARG A 210 -10.20 7.85 11.54
N GLN A 211 -10.93 6.76 11.32
CA GLN A 211 -10.95 5.61 12.22
C GLN A 211 -9.57 4.96 12.33
N PHE A 212 -8.86 4.85 11.20
CA PHE A 212 -7.48 4.37 11.18
C PHE A 212 -6.53 5.26 12.00
N VAL A 213 -6.62 6.59 11.86
CA VAL A 213 -5.68 7.50 12.53
C VAL A 213 -6.02 7.75 14.01
N LEU A 214 -7.31 7.77 14.35
CA LEU A 214 -7.84 8.12 15.67
C LEU A 214 -8.79 7.04 16.22
N PRO A 215 -8.30 5.83 16.53
CA PRO A 215 -9.15 4.68 16.89
C PRO A 215 -9.90 4.77 18.23
N GLY A 216 -9.94 5.93 18.92
CA GLY A 216 -10.52 6.06 20.27
C GLY A 216 -11.54 7.19 20.50
N ILE A 217 -11.67 8.17 19.60
CA ILE A 217 -12.48 9.37 19.89
C ILE A 217 -14.00 9.14 19.73
N VAL A 218 -14.41 8.05 19.09
CA VAL A 218 -15.84 7.75 18.84
C VAL A 218 -16.45 6.87 19.94
N GLY A 219 -15.64 6.28 20.84
CA GLY A 219 -16.10 5.37 21.89
C GLY A 219 -16.42 6.00 23.25
N GLU A 220 -15.92 7.20 23.56
CA GLU A 220 -16.08 7.82 24.89
C GLU A 220 -17.25 8.82 25.00
N VAL A 221 -17.83 9.28 23.88
CA VAL A 221 -18.91 10.29 23.90
C VAL A 221 -20.31 9.67 24.07
N ALA A 222 -20.40 8.35 24.27
CA ALA A 222 -21.65 7.64 24.55
C ALA A 222 -21.81 7.24 26.04
N ALA A 223 -20.94 7.75 26.92
CA ALA A 223 -20.89 7.38 28.33
C ALA A 223 -20.92 8.57 29.31
N GLU A 224 -21.55 9.69 28.92
CA GLU A 224 -21.97 10.75 29.85
C GLU A 224 -23.46 11.10 29.67
#